data_AF-A0A5N5XE74-F1
#
_entry.id   AF-A0A5N5XE74-F1
#
_cell.length_a   1.000
_cell.length_b   1.000
_cell.length_c   1.000
_cell.angle_alpha   90.00
_cell.angle_beta   90.00
_cell.angle_gamma   90.00
#
_symmetry.space_group_name_H-M   'P 1'
#
loop_
_entity.id
_entity.type
_entity.pdbx_description
1 polymer ?
#
loop_
_entity_poly.entity_id
_entity_poly.type
_entity_poly.pdbx_seq_one_letter_code
_entity_poly.pdbx_strand_id
1 'polypeptide(L)'
;MTYLTFIIDNYDQIPTRGAVFAHGSRFAWHNDHPEYDNAALLAALNLQTALEPWGYHNLRCDWSLSTCPASVTPQGGIDNAFKSVLQPWSARAVSDMALPKALEALFGTSGAGKNQAKLARAHTIRSQCCAQFVVGSENIRRHSRDEYVALRQWLLDAGKYRNAAPLDDRISGRVLSYVWHILFIDQNPVSGTFEGVDLEALNAQACPSAGDCYCRLYGRCGLDRCVTPGSCFGQYSLPKDLRLPDDWAATH
;
A
#
# COMPACT_ATOMS: atom_id res chain seq x y z
N MET A 1 -7.14 -11.06 -2.72
CA MET A 1 -7.87 -12.22 -2.15
C MET A 1 -7.07 -12.99 -1.09
N THR A 2 -5.85 -13.43 -1.38
CA THR A 2 -5.05 -14.26 -0.44
C THR A 2 -4.81 -13.61 0.92
N TYR A 3 -4.38 -12.36 0.96
CA TYR A 3 -4.08 -11.67 2.23
C TYR A 3 -5.33 -11.53 3.11
N LEU A 4 -6.46 -11.13 2.53
CA LEU A 4 -7.73 -11.03 3.26
C LEU A 4 -8.18 -12.38 3.80
N THR A 5 -8.04 -13.44 3.00
CA THR A 5 -8.40 -14.79 3.43
C THR A 5 -7.54 -15.23 4.61
N PHE A 6 -6.23 -15.01 4.55
CA PHE A 6 -5.34 -15.27 5.69
C PHE A 6 -5.77 -14.49 6.95
N ILE A 7 -6.02 -13.19 6.82
CA ILE A 7 -6.45 -12.35 7.96
C ILE A 7 -7.76 -12.86 8.56
N ILE A 8 -8.76 -13.16 7.72
CA ILE A 8 -10.09 -13.61 8.16
C ILE A 8 -10.01 -14.97 8.86
N ASP A 9 -9.34 -15.94 8.23
CA ASP A 9 -9.32 -17.32 8.71
C ASP A 9 -8.48 -17.46 9.98
N ASN A 10 -7.51 -16.56 10.19
CA ASN A 10 -6.61 -16.60 11.34
C ASN A 10 -6.90 -15.48 12.34
N TYR A 11 -7.94 -14.66 12.18
CA TYR A 11 -8.11 -13.38 12.90
C TYR A 11 -7.90 -13.49 14.43
N ASP A 12 -8.41 -14.55 15.07
CA ASP A 12 -8.26 -14.77 16.53
C ASP A 12 -6.90 -15.41 16.91
N GLN A 13 -6.18 -15.95 15.93
CA GLN A 13 -4.94 -16.70 16.08
C GLN A 13 -3.73 -16.04 15.39
N ILE A 14 -3.87 -14.79 14.90
CA ILE A 14 -2.76 -14.05 14.29
C ILE A 14 -1.62 -13.96 15.31
N PRO A 15 -0.37 -14.29 14.92
CA PRO A 15 0.77 -14.25 15.82
C PRO A 15 0.88 -12.91 16.55
N THR A 16 1.34 -12.91 17.81
CA THR A 16 1.39 -11.69 18.64
C THR A 16 2.14 -10.54 17.98
N ARG A 17 3.20 -10.81 17.21
CA ARG A 17 3.94 -9.78 16.48
C ARG A 17 3.23 -9.26 15.22
N GLY A 18 2.23 -9.97 14.70
CA GLY A 18 1.54 -9.65 13.46
C GLY A 18 1.96 -10.56 12.31
N ALA A 19 1.96 -10.02 11.09
CA ALA A 19 2.19 -10.78 9.87
C ALA A 19 2.98 -9.96 8.82
N VAL A 20 3.70 -10.69 7.96
CA VAL A 20 4.37 -10.14 6.78
C VAL A 20 3.65 -10.69 5.54
N PHE A 21 3.25 -9.79 4.65
CA PHE A 21 2.59 -10.12 3.40
C PHE A 21 3.50 -9.71 2.23
N ALA A 22 3.84 -10.66 1.37
CA ALA A 22 4.69 -10.43 0.20
C ALA A 22 4.22 -11.27 -0.99
N HIS A 23 4.61 -10.86 -2.20
CA HIS A 23 4.38 -11.65 -3.40
C HIS A 23 5.23 -12.91 -3.38
N GLY A 24 4.73 -13.99 -3.99
CA GLY A 24 5.34 -15.32 -3.89
C GLY A 24 6.63 -15.49 -4.68
N SER A 25 6.91 -14.64 -5.66
CA SER A 25 8.12 -14.75 -6.48
C SER A 25 9.35 -14.32 -5.70
N ARG A 26 10.32 -15.23 -5.55
CA ARG A 26 11.62 -14.91 -4.93
C ARG A 26 12.31 -13.75 -5.66
N PHE A 27 12.40 -13.82 -6.98
CA PHE A 27 12.98 -12.75 -7.80
C PHE A 27 11.89 -12.00 -8.54
N ALA A 28 11.72 -10.71 -8.26
CA ALA A 28 10.71 -9.88 -8.90
C ALA A 28 11.10 -8.40 -8.89
N TRP A 29 10.73 -7.66 -9.94
CA TRP A 29 11.06 -6.24 -10.11
C TRP A 29 10.65 -5.34 -8.92
N HIS A 30 9.66 -5.75 -8.13
CA HIS A 30 9.12 -5.01 -6.99
C HIS A 30 9.76 -5.39 -5.65
N ASN A 31 10.76 -6.28 -5.66
CA ASN A 31 11.60 -6.56 -4.51
C ASN A 31 12.74 -5.55 -4.48
N ASP A 32 12.80 -4.79 -3.40
CA ASP A 32 13.68 -3.63 -3.25
C ASP A 32 15.12 -4.03 -2.84
N HIS A 33 15.70 -4.93 -3.63
CA HIS A 33 17.03 -5.52 -3.48
C HIS A 33 17.83 -5.31 -4.76
N PRO A 34 19.17 -5.17 -4.72
CA PRO A 34 19.99 -5.02 -5.93
C PRO A 34 19.84 -6.18 -6.92
N GLU A 35 19.61 -7.38 -6.39
CA GLU A 35 19.38 -8.61 -7.17
C GLU A 35 17.90 -9.00 -7.24
N TYR A 36 17.00 -8.15 -6.76
CA TYR A 36 15.56 -8.39 -6.70
C TYR A 36 15.14 -9.62 -5.87
N ASP A 37 16.01 -10.10 -4.97
CA ASP A 37 15.77 -11.28 -4.13
C ASP A 37 14.94 -10.94 -2.88
N ASN A 38 13.71 -11.47 -2.83
CA ASN A 38 12.82 -11.34 -1.67
C ASN A 38 13.30 -12.16 -0.48
N ALA A 39 13.98 -13.30 -0.70
CA ALA A 39 14.46 -14.12 0.40
C ALA A 39 15.52 -13.38 1.23
N ALA A 40 16.42 -12.66 0.55
CA ALA A 40 17.42 -11.80 1.20
C ALA A 40 16.75 -10.66 1.99
N LEU A 41 15.72 -10.01 1.43
CA LEU A 41 14.97 -8.95 2.11
C LEU A 41 14.26 -9.47 3.35
N LEU A 42 13.54 -10.59 3.24
CA LEU A 42 12.81 -11.19 4.36
C LEU A 42 13.75 -11.69 5.46
N ALA A 43 14.91 -12.23 5.11
CA ALA A 43 15.93 -12.64 6.08
C ALA A 43 16.52 -11.45 6.84
N ALA A 44 16.65 -10.29 6.19
CA ALA A 44 17.15 -9.06 6.80
C ALA A 44 16.07 -8.22 7.50
N LEU A 45 14.79 -8.56 7.35
CA LEU A 45 13.68 -7.76 7.84
C LEU A 45 13.66 -7.70 9.37
N ASN A 46 13.88 -6.51 9.92
CA ASN A 46 13.74 -6.24 11.34
C ASN A 46 12.28 -5.91 11.69
N LEU A 47 11.53 -6.90 12.16
CA LEU A 47 10.11 -6.75 12.49
C LEU A 47 9.85 -5.71 13.58
N GLN A 48 10.76 -5.54 14.55
CA GLN A 48 10.54 -4.60 15.64
C GLN A 48 10.59 -3.16 15.14
N THR A 49 11.68 -2.78 14.50
CA THR A 49 11.84 -1.41 13.99
C THR A 49 10.87 -1.13 12.85
N ALA A 50 10.54 -2.12 12.02
CA ALA A 50 9.57 -1.99 10.95
C ALA A 50 8.16 -1.66 11.47
N LEU A 51 7.76 -2.24 12.60
CA LEU A 51 6.43 -1.99 13.18
C LEU A 51 6.37 -0.72 14.03
N GLU A 52 7.48 -0.17 14.51
CA GLU A 52 7.43 1.06 15.28
C GLU A 52 7.29 2.31 14.37
N PRO A 53 6.68 3.42 14.86
CA PRO A 53 5.71 3.47 15.95
C PRO A 53 4.27 3.20 15.45
N TRP A 54 4.06 3.02 14.15
CA TRP A 54 2.72 3.03 13.53
C TRP A 54 2.07 1.66 13.37
N GLY A 55 2.81 0.58 13.61
CA GLY A 55 2.37 -0.81 13.49
C GLY A 55 2.17 -1.30 12.06
N TYR A 56 2.68 -0.56 11.06
CA TYR A 56 2.63 -0.90 9.65
C TYR A 56 3.84 -0.33 8.90
N HIS A 57 4.36 -1.09 7.95
CA HIS A 57 5.32 -0.57 6.98
C HIS A 57 5.26 -1.32 5.64
N ASN A 58 5.32 -0.58 4.52
CA ASN A 58 5.49 -1.18 3.21
C ASN A 58 6.93 -1.69 3.03
N LEU A 59 7.15 -2.88 2.50
CA LEU A 59 8.50 -3.46 2.34
C LEU A 59 9.34 -2.77 1.26
N ARG A 60 8.73 -1.95 0.40
CA ARG A 60 9.40 -1.18 -0.64
C ARG A 60 9.71 0.24 -0.17
N CYS A 61 10.98 0.61 -0.25
CA CYS A 61 11.54 1.92 0.07
C CYS A 61 11.66 2.84 -1.15
N ASP A 62 11.99 2.31 -2.33
CA ASP A 62 12.14 3.10 -3.56
C ASP A 62 10.80 3.71 -4.05
N TRP A 63 10.83 4.99 -4.41
CA TRP A 63 9.65 5.77 -4.81
C TRP A 63 9.36 5.76 -6.31
N SER A 64 10.13 5.06 -7.14
CA SER A 64 10.03 5.18 -8.62
C SER A 64 8.64 4.87 -9.18
N LEU A 65 7.85 4.01 -8.52
CA LEU A 65 6.45 3.73 -8.86
C LEU A 65 5.45 4.07 -7.74
N SER A 66 5.88 4.81 -6.73
CA SER A 66 5.01 5.19 -5.61
C SER A 66 4.13 6.40 -5.94
N THR A 67 3.27 6.77 -5.00
CA THR A 67 2.57 8.07 -4.99
C THR A 67 3.20 9.07 -4.01
N CYS A 68 4.40 8.78 -3.49
CA CYS A 68 5.10 9.64 -2.53
C CYS A 68 5.62 10.97 -3.10
N PRO A 69 6.13 11.06 -4.35
CA PRO A 69 6.66 12.32 -4.88
C PRO A 69 5.62 13.45 -4.89
N ALA A 70 6.00 14.66 -4.45
CA ALA A 70 5.10 15.82 -4.34
C ALA A 70 4.29 16.10 -5.62
N SER A 71 4.88 15.82 -6.79
CA SER A 71 4.31 16.01 -8.12
C SER A 71 3.15 15.08 -8.51
N VAL A 72 2.80 14.11 -7.67
CA VAL A 72 1.68 13.18 -7.95
C VAL A 72 0.36 13.94 -7.94
N THR A 73 -0.44 13.75 -9.00
CA THR A 73 -1.74 14.38 -9.14
C THR A 73 -2.79 13.75 -8.21
N PRO A 74 -3.71 14.54 -7.63
CA PRO A 74 -4.80 14.03 -6.82
C PRO A 74 -5.61 12.95 -7.54
N GLN A 75 -5.86 11.81 -6.89
CA GLN A 75 -6.55 10.65 -7.49
C GLN A 75 -7.97 11.01 -7.99
N GLY A 76 -8.68 11.87 -7.27
CA GLY A 76 -10.00 12.41 -7.68
C GLY A 76 -9.95 13.70 -8.52
N GLY A 77 -8.77 14.14 -8.95
CA GLY A 77 -8.55 15.40 -9.66
C GLY A 77 -8.99 15.34 -11.12
N ILE A 78 -9.29 16.51 -11.69
CA ILE A 78 -9.76 16.66 -13.08
C ILE A 78 -8.71 16.16 -14.08
N ASP A 79 -7.42 16.41 -13.82
CA ASP A 79 -6.32 15.94 -14.68
C ASP A 79 -6.26 14.41 -14.77
N ASN A 80 -6.47 13.71 -13.66
CA ASN A 80 -6.52 12.25 -13.64
C ASN A 80 -7.78 11.74 -14.34
N ALA A 81 -8.91 12.44 -14.23
CA ALA A 81 -10.11 12.11 -14.98
C ALA A 81 -9.83 12.18 -16.50
N PHE A 82 -9.23 13.27 -16.98
CA PHE A 82 -8.83 13.40 -18.38
C PHE A 82 -7.80 12.34 -18.81
N LYS A 83 -6.76 12.09 -18.00
CA LYS A 83 -5.77 11.03 -18.29
C LYS A 83 -6.40 9.64 -18.37
N SER A 84 -7.35 9.31 -17.51
CA SER A 84 -8.03 8.01 -17.53
C SER A 84 -8.89 7.80 -18.78
N VAL A 85 -9.48 8.87 -19.31
CA VAL A 85 -10.26 8.85 -20.56
C VAL A 85 -9.34 8.73 -21.78
N LEU A 86 -8.22 9.46 -21.78
CA LEU A 86 -7.26 9.45 -22.89
C LEU A 86 -6.35 8.22 -22.91
N GLN A 87 -6.11 7.61 -21.75
CA GLN A 87 -5.25 6.44 -21.56
C GLN A 87 -5.97 5.32 -20.80
N PRO A 88 -7.07 4.76 -21.34
CA PRO A 88 -7.84 3.72 -20.66
C PRO A 88 -7.04 2.42 -20.46
N TRP A 89 -5.97 2.20 -21.22
CA TRP A 89 -5.02 1.08 -21.02
C TRP A 89 -4.09 1.28 -19.82
N SER A 90 -4.00 2.49 -19.26
CA SER A 90 -3.17 2.78 -18.10
C SER A 90 -3.89 2.34 -16.83
N ALA A 91 -3.60 1.12 -16.38
CA ALA A 91 -4.14 0.60 -15.12
C ALA A 91 -3.88 1.56 -13.95
N ARG A 92 -2.78 2.34 -13.99
CA ARG A 92 -2.51 3.40 -13.00
C ARG A 92 -3.58 4.50 -13.02
N ALA A 93 -3.77 5.14 -14.17
CA ALA A 93 -4.72 6.26 -14.28
C ALA A 93 -6.16 5.83 -13.96
N VAL A 94 -6.57 4.64 -14.43
CA VAL A 94 -7.92 4.12 -14.17
C VAL A 94 -8.13 3.78 -12.69
N SER A 95 -7.12 3.21 -12.02
CA SER A 95 -7.22 2.91 -10.59
C SER A 95 -7.26 4.16 -9.72
N ASP A 96 -6.46 5.18 -10.07
CA ASP A 96 -6.47 6.45 -9.36
C ASP A 96 -7.88 7.06 -9.39
N MET A 97 -8.53 7.05 -10.56
CA MET A 97 -9.93 7.52 -10.67
C MET A 97 -10.96 6.61 -9.98
N ALA A 98 -10.69 5.31 -9.83
CA ALA A 98 -11.57 4.39 -9.13
C ALA A 98 -11.48 4.53 -7.59
N LEU A 99 -10.35 5.03 -7.07
CA LEU A 99 -10.07 5.06 -5.63
C LEU A 99 -11.10 5.83 -4.79
N PRO A 100 -11.53 7.08 -5.13
CA PRO A 100 -12.51 7.79 -4.32
C PRO A 100 -13.83 7.03 -4.14
N LYS A 101 -14.32 6.42 -5.23
CA LYS A 101 -15.54 5.62 -5.22
C LYS A 101 -15.37 4.32 -4.43
N ALA A 102 -14.20 3.69 -4.52
CA ALA A 102 -13.90 2.50 -3.72
C ALA A 102 -13.87 2.83 -2.23
N LEU A 103 -13.24 3.96 -1.83
CA LEU A 103 -13.23 4.39 -0.43
C LEU A 103 -14.64 4.69 0.09
N GLU A 104 -15.49 5.33 -0.72
CA GLU A 104 -16.90 5.54 -0.37
C GLU A 104 -17.65 4.20 -0.22
N ALA A 105 -17.41 3.23 -1.10
CA ALA A 105 -18.04 1.91 -1.00
C ALA A 105 -17.57 1.11 0.22
N LEU A 106 -16.30 1.24 0.60
CA LEU A 106 -15.68 0.48 1.68
C LEU A 106 -15.89 1.12 3.06
N PHE A 107 -15.90 2.45 3.14
CA PHE A 107 -15.89 3.21 4.39
C PHE A 107 -17.06 4.20 4.54
N GLY A 108 -17.88 4.38 3.50
CA GLY A 108 -19.09 5.20 3.56
C GLY A 108 -20.26 4.41 4.14
N THR A 109 -20.45 4.45 5.46
CA THR A 109 -21.58 3.75 6.09
C THR A 109 -22.92 4.22 5.55
N SER A 110 -23.79 3.28 5.19
CA SER A 110 -25.20 3.50 4.85
C SER A 110 -26.05 3.60 6.13
N GLY A 111 -25.89 4.68 6.89
CA GLY A 111 -26.65 4.92 8.11
C GLY A 111 -26.77 6.42 8.39
N ALA A 112 -27.99 6.89 8.65
CA ALA A 112 -28.29 8.29 8.93
C ALA A 112 -27.58 8.75 10.21
N GLY A 113 -26.36 9.28 10.09
CA GLY A 113 -25.69 9.98 11.19
C GLY A 113 -24.19 9.82 11.36
N LYS A 114 -23.41 9.26 10.42
CA LYS A 114 -21.94 9.24 10.54
C LYS A 114 -21.24 9.65 9.25
N ASN A 115 -20.17 10.43 9.42
CA ASN A 115 -19.41 11.12 8.38
C ASN A 115 -19.02 10.20 7.22
N GLN A 116 -19.41 10.57 5.99
CA GLN A 116 -19.06 9.81 4.79
C GLN A 116 -17.56 9.96 4.54
N ALA A 117 -16.81 8.85 4.54
CA ALA A 117 -15.41 8.86 4.14
C ALA A 117 -15.30 9.26 2.66
N LYS A 118 -15.02 10.54 2.40
CA LYS A 118 -14.93 11.12 1.07
C LYS A 118 -13.54 11.69 0.83
N LEU A 119 -12.88 11.17 -0.20
CA LEU A 119 -11.66 11.77 -0.71
C LEU A 119 -12.03 12.97 -1.60
N ALA A 120 -11.73 14.18 -1.14
CA ALA A 120 -11.97 15.39 -1.92
C ALA A 120 -11.11 15.41 -3.20
N ARG A 121 -11.58 16.10 -4.25
CA ARG A 121 -10.88 16.15 -5.55
C ARG A 121 -9.46 16.70 -5.50
N ALA A 122 -9.18 17.57 -4.52
CA ALA A 122 -7.86 18.16 -4.32
C ALA A 122 -6.93 17.28 -3.45
N HIS A 123 -7.48 16.26 -2.78
CA HIS A 123 -6.74 15.43 -1.85
C HIS A 123 -5.98 14.32 -2.58
N THR A 124 -4.73 14.09 -2.17
CA THR A 124 -3.86 13.06 -2.74
C THR A 124 -3.54 12.02 -1.67
N ILE A 125 -3.71 10.74 -1.99
CA ILE A 125 -3.24 9.62 -1.16
C ILE A 125 -1.83 9.25 -1.62
N ARG A 126 -0.89 9.21 -0.69
CA ARG A 126 0.53 8.96 -0.92
C ARG A 126 0.94 7.69 -0.19
N SER A 127 1.56 6.78 -0.93
CA SER A 127 2.06 5.52 -0.37
C SER A 127 3.13 4.92 -1.27
N GLN A 128 4.03 4.13 -0.67
CA GLN A 128 4.91 3.25 -1.44
C GLN A 128 4.11 2.19 -2.21
N CYS A 129 4.70 1.70 -3.30
CA CYS A 129 4.05 0.75 -4.21
C CYS A 129 3.91 -0.66 -3.62
N CYS A 130 3.03 -1.43 -4.27
CA CYS A 130 3.20 -2.86 -4.54
C CYS A 130 2.59 -3.84 -3.54
N ALA A 131 1.93 -3.36 -2.48
CA ALA A 131 1.21 -4.21 -1.53
C ALA A 131 2.07 -5.37 -0.97
N GLN A 132 3.34 -5.09 -0.67
CA GLN A 132 4.15 -5.94 0.21
C GLN A 132 4.36 -5.15 1.49
N PHE A 133 4.00 -5.71 2.64
CA PHE A 133 4.03 -4.97 3.89
C PHE A 133 4.14 -5.88 5.10
N VAL A 134 4.59 -5.31 6.20
CA VAL A 134 4.52 -5.89 7.54
C VAL A 134 3.49 -5.10 8.34
N VAL A 135 2.70 -5.81 9.14
CA VAL A 135 1.63 -5.22 9.96
C VAL A 135 1.54 -5.93 11.31
N GLY A 136 1.35 -5.13 12.37
CA GLY A 136 1.21 -5.59 13.74
C GLY A 136 -0.14 -6.26 13.98
N SER A 137 -0.17 -7.21 14.91
CA SER A 137 -1.41 -7.92 15.23
C SER A 137 -2.48 -7.00 15.84
N GLU A 138 -2.05 -6.02 16.65
CA GLU A 138 -2.93 -4.99 17.19
C GLU A 138 -3.53 -4.12 16.08
N ASN A 139 -2.73 -3.74 15.07
CA ASN A 139 -3.19 -2.95 13.93
C ASN A 139 -4.22 -3.69 13.07
N ILE A 140 -4.07 -5.01 12.93
CA ILE A 140 -5.09 -5.84 12.29
C ILE A 140 -6.38 -5.86 13.14
N ARG A 141 -6.26 -6.00 14.47
CA ARG A 141 -7.43 -6.06 15.37
C ARG A 141 -8.14 -4.74 15.59
N ARG A 142 -7.62 -3.62 15.07
CA ARG A 142 -8.34 -2.32 15.05
C ARG A 142 -9.57 -2.35 14.17
N HIS A 143 -9.62 -3.27 13.20
CA HIS A 143 -10.78 -3.51 12.34
C HIS A 143 -11.34 -4.88 12.66
N SER A 144 -12.65 -4.99 12.77
CA SER A 144 -13.36 -6.24 12.98
C SER A 144 -13.13 -7.24 11.84
N ARG A 145 -13.29 -8.53 12.16
CA ARG A 145 -13.30 -9.59 11.14
C ARG A 145 -14.31 -9.31 10.03
N ASP A 146 -15.49 -8.78 10.37
CA ASP A 146 -16.55 -8.49 9.42
C ASP A 146 -16.19 -7.38 8.44
N GLU A 147 -15.39 -6.39 8.84
CA GLU A 147 -14.85 -5.37 7.93
C GLU A 147 -13.91 -6.00 6.88
N TYR A 148 -13.07 -6.96 7.29
CA TYR A 148 -12.26 -7.72 6.34
C TYR A 148 -13.10 -8.61 5.42
N VAL A 149 -14.16 -9.24 5.95
CA VAL A 149 -15.11 -10.02 5.15
C VAL A 149 -15.83 -9.13 4.13
N ALA A 150 -16.27 -7.94 4.52
CA ALA A 150 -16.89 -6.97 3.64
C ALA A 150 -15.93 -6.49 2.55
N LEU A 151 -14.67 -6.19 2.90
CA LEU A 151 -13.62 -5.85 1.93
C LEU A 151 -13.35 -7.00 0.95
N ARG A 152 -13.37 -8.25 1.42
CA ARG A 152 -13.25 -9.44 0.57
C ARG A 152 -14.47 -9.58 -0.34
N GLN A 153 -15.67 -9.36 0.19
CA GLN A 153 -16.91 -9.46 -0.56
C GLN A 153 -16.97 -8.40 -1.67
N TRP A 154 -16.50 -7.17 -1.41
CA TRP A 154 -16.37 -6.12 -2.41
C TRP A 154 -15.56 -6.57 -3.65
N LEU A 155 -14.50 -7.37 -3.45
CA LEU A 155 -13.73 -7.98 -4.54
C LEU A 155 -14.47 -9.13 -5.22
N LEU A 156 -15.13 -10.00 -4.45
CA LEU A 156 -15.88 -11.14 -5.00
C LEU A 156 -17.11 -10.71 -5.83
N ASP A 157 -17.60 -9.50 -5.58
CA ASP A 157 -18.69 -8.89 -6.34
C ASP A 157 -18.21 -8.07 -7.54
N ALA A 158 -16.93 -8.15 -7.91
CA ALA A 158 -16.34 -7.38 -8.99
C ALA A 158 -17.22 -7.35 -10.26
N GLY A 159 -17.53 -6.14 -10.73
CA GLY A 159 -18.36 -5.89 -11.91
C GLY A 159 -19.87 -6.16 -11.76
N LYS A 160 -20.35 -6.70 -10.63
CA LYS A 160 -21.77 -7.09 -10.46
C LYS A 160 -22.67 -5.93 -10.04
N TYR A 161 -22.18 -5.03 -9.19
CA TYR A 161 -22.98 -3.94 -8.60
C TYR A 161 -22.30 -2.59 -8.77
N ARG A 162 -23.08 -1.51 -8.65
CA ARG A 162 -22.58 -0.14 -8.80
C ARG A 162 -21.46 0.20 -7.80
N ASN A 163 -21.48 -0.35 -6.59
CA ASN A 163 -20.50 -0.15 -5.53
C ASN A 163 -19.48 -1.29 -5.39
N ALA A 164 -19.50 -2.30 -6.27
CA ALA A 164 -18.52 -3.38 -6.25
C ALA A 164 -17.18 -2.96 -6.86
N ALA A 165 -16.17 -3.81 -6.66
CA ALA A 165 -14.86 -3.62 -7.26
C ALA A 165 -14.90 -3.58 -8.80
N PRO A 166 -13.96 -2.86 -9.45
CA PRO A 166 -13.73 -3.02 -10.88
C PRO A 166 -13.50 -4.49 -11.27
N LEU A 167 -13.99 -4.89 -12.45
CA LEU A 167 -13.84 -6.25 -12.96
C LEU A 167 -12.39 -6.61 -13.30
N ASP A 168 -11.56 -5.62 -13.65
CA ASP A 168 -10.13 -5.83 -13.90
C ASP A 168 -9.35 -5.88 -12.58
N ASP A 169 -8.81 -7.06 -12.26
CA ASP A 169 -8.03 -7.32 -11.05
C ASP A 169 -6.78 -6.45 -10.93
N ARG A 170 -6.22 -5.95 -12.03
CA ARG A 170 -5.09 -5.00 -11.99
C ARG A 170 -5.52 -3.67 -11.41
N ILE A 171 -6.77 -3.26 -11.66
CA ILE A 171 -7.35 -2.03 -11.12
C ILE A 171 -7.69 -2.25 -9.65
N SER A 172 -8.45 -3.30 -9.34
CA SER A 172 -8.87 -3.62 -7.97
C SER A 172 -7.69 -3.88 -7.05
N GLY A 173 -6.64 -4.57 -7.53
CA GLY A 173 -5.40 -4.79 -6.80
C GLY A 173 -4.61 -3.50 -6.52
N ARG A 174 -4.61 -2.53 -7.45
CA ARG A 174 -3.99 -1.22 -7.22
C ARG A 174 -4.80 -0.37 -6.23
N VAL A 175 -6.12 -0.44 -6.28
CA VAL A 175 -6.99 0.17 -5.26
C VAL A 175 -6.67 -0.39 -3.87
N LEU A 176 -6.60 -1.72 -3.73
CA LEU A 176 -6.20 -2.33 -2.45
C LEU A 176 -4.80 -1.93 -1.99
N SER A 177 -3.86 -1.71 -2.92
CA SER A 177 -2.52 -1.23 -2.58
C SER A 177 -2.56 0.11 -1.83
N TYR A 178 -3.51 0.99 -2.18
CA TYR A 178 -3.77 2.21 -1.42
C TYR A 178 -4.50 1.93 -0.10
N VAL A 179 -5.41 0.96 -0.06
CA VAL A 179 -6.22 0.70 1.15
C VAL A 179 -5.37 0.17 2.32
N TRP A 180 -4.31 -0.60 2.08
CA TRP A 180 -3.55 -1.24 3.17
C TRP A 180 -2.99 -0.28 4.22
N HIS A 181 -2.35 0.81 3.80
CA HIS A 181 -1.78 1.78 4.75
C HIS A 181 -2.87 2.59 5.45
N ILE A 182 -4.00 2.85 4.78
CA ILE A 182 -5.18 3.51 5.37
C ILE A 182 -5.74 2.65 6.51
N LEU A 183 -5.81 1.33 6.31
CA LEU A 183 -6.30 0.41 7.36
C LEU A 183 -5.32 0.31 8.53
N PHE A 184 -4.03 0.18 8.25
CA PHE A 184 -3.10 -0.36 9.25
C PHE A 184 -2.20 0.66 9.93
N ILE A 185 -1.96 1.85 9.35
CA ILE A 185 -1.14 2.86 10.02
C ILE A 185 -1.94 3.43 11.18
N ASP A 186 -1.40 3.28 12.40
CA ASP A 186 -1.96 3.93 13.58
C ASP A 186 -1.85 5.45 13.46
N GLN A 187 -2.99 6.11 13.33
CA GLN A 187 -3.07 7.57 13.25
C GLN A 187 -2.97 8.26 14.62
N ASN A 188 -2.81 7.52 15.74
CA ASN A 188 -2.73 8.04 17.12
C ASN A 188 -3.62 9.28 17.32
N PRO A 189 -4.95 9.12 17.45
CA PRO A 189 -5.81 10.26 17.63
C PRO A 189 -5.37 10.98 18.91
N VAL A 190 -4.83 12.19 18.77
CA VAL A 190 -4.75 13.11 19.92
C VAL A 190 -6.17 13.16 20.46
N SER A 191 -6.34 12.70 21.70
CA SER A 191 -7.62 12.51 22.35
C SER A 191 -8.57 13.68 22.06
N GLY A 192 -9.58 13.44 21.21
CA GLY A 192 -10.82 14.21 21.22
C GLY A 192 -11.14 15.21 20.10
N THR A 193 -10.52 15.23 18.91
CA THR A 193 -10.89 16.27 17.92
C THR A 193 -11.18 15.89 16.45
N PHE A 194 -10.98 14.65 15.96
CA PHE A 194 -11.38 14.35 14.57
C PHE A 194 -12.00 12.96 14.38
N GLU A 195 -13.27 12.92 13.97
CA GLU A 195 -13.88 11.76 13.30
C GLU A 195 -13.38 11.70 11.85
N GLY A 196 -12.22 11.12 11.61
CA GLY A 196 -11.67 10.96 10.26
C GLY A 196 -10.19 10.57 10.22
N VAL A 197 -9.68 10.35 9.01
CA VAL A 197 -8.25 10.14 8.76
C VAL A 197 -7.60 11.49 8.47
N ASP A 198 -6.57 11.85 9.23
CA ASP A 198 -5.69 12.96 8.88
C ASP A 198 -4.83 12.54 7.69
N LEU A 199 -5.19 13.03 6.50
CA LEU A 199 -4.54 12.65 5.27
C LEU A 199 -3.09 13.15 5.18
N GLU A 200 -2.77 14.29 5.81
CA GLU A 200 -1.40 14.81 5.80
C GLU A 200 -0.51 13.92 6.66
N ALA A 201 -0.96 13.58 7.87
CA ALA A 201 -0.26 12.65 8.76
C ALA A 201 -0.11 11.27 8.12
N LEU A 202 -1.20 10.70 7.58
CA LEU A 202 -1.18 9.41 6.89
C LEU A 202 -0.16 9.39 5.75
N ASN A 203 -0.16 10.42 4.90
CA ASN A 203 0.76 10.52 3.77
C ASN A 203 2.22 10.63 4.21
N ALA A 204 2.50 11.39 5.27
CA ALA A 204 3.86 11.50 5.81
C ALA A 204 4.35 10.15 6.37
N GLN A 205 3.47 9.42 7.05
CA GLN A 205 3.77 8.12 7.64
C GLN A 205 3.91 7.02 6.58
N ALA A 206 3.13 7.07 5.50
CA ALA A 206 3.15 6.11 4.40
C ALA A 206 4.24 6.38 3.35
N CYS A 207 5.03 7.45 3.51
CA CYS A 207 6.10 7.84 2.59
C CYS A 207 7.36 8.31 3.33
N PRO A 208 7.98 7.47 4.18
CA PRO A 208 9.30 7.74 4.70
C PRO A 208 10.33 7.84 3.57
N SER A 209 11.42 8.58 3.83
CA SER A 209 12.54 8.62 2.88
C SER A 209 13.10 7.23 2.63
N ALA A 210 13.68 6.98 1.46
CA ALA A 210 14.27 5.70 1.12
C ALA A 210 15.37 5.31 2.12
N GLY A 211 16.19 6.27 2.55
CA GLY A 211 17.22 6.04 3.56
C GLY A 211 16.66 5.59 4.91
N ASP A 212 15.66 6.30 5.43
CA ASP A 212 14.98 5.93 6.68
C ASP A 212 14.30 4.57 6.57
N CYS A 213 13.66 4.31 5.43
CA CYS A 213 13.01 3.03 5.15
C CYS A 213 14.01 1.87 5.15
N TYR A 214 15.13 1.97 4.42
CA TYR A 214 16.14 0.89 4.38
C TYR A 214 16.80 0.66 5.74
N CYS A 215 17.06 1.75 6.49
CA CYS A 215 17.57 1.66 7.86
C CYS A 215 16.57 0.95 8.77
N ARG A 216 15.30 1.36 8.73
CA ARG A 216 14.22 0.81 9.55
C ARG A 216 13.93 -0.65 9.24
N LEU A 217 13.78 -1.00 7.96
CA LEU A 217 13.38 -2.34 7.56
C LEU A 217 14.53 -3.34 7.60
N TYR A 218 15.71 -2.94 7.15
CA TYR A 218 16.79 -3.88 6.82
C TYR A 218 18.10 -3.57 7.55
N GLY A 219 18.12 -2.62 8.50
CA GLY A 219 19.31 -2.21 9.24
C GLY A 219 20.36 -1.48 8.37
N ARG A 220 20.02 -1.12 7.14
CA ARG A 220 20.92 -0.46 6.18
C ARG A 220 20.89 1.05 6.40
N CYS A 221 21.50 1.50 7.49
CA CYS A 221 21.57 2.89 7.90
C CYS A 221 22.82 3.59 7.33
N GLY A 222 22.83 4.93 7.32
CA GLY A 222 24.00 5.72 6.88
C GLY A 222 24.31 5.57 5.38
N LEU A 223 23.28 5.50 4.54
CA LEU A 223 23.44 5.38 3.09
C LEU A 223 23.88 6.72 2.48
N ASP A 224 25.16 6.84 2.12
CA ASP A 224 25.77 8.08 1.63
C ASP A 224 25.25 8.55 0.25
N ARG A 225 24.54 7.68 -0.48
CA ARG A 225 24.10 7.93 -1.87
C ARG A 225 22.58 7.95 -2.03
N CYS A 226 21.86 8.51 -1.06
CA CYS A 226 20.45 8.83 -1.19
C CYS A 226 20.26 10.23 -1.79
N VAL A 227 20.40 10.34 -3.12
CA VAL A 227 20.39 11.63 -3.84
C VAL A 227 19.03 12.33 -3.76
N THR A 228 17.94 11.56 -3.63
CA THR A 228 16.58 12.09 -3.45
C THR A 228 15.94 11.43 -2.24
N PRO A 229 14.85 12.01 -1.69
CA PRO A 229 14.08 11.36 -0.64
C PRO A 229 13.55 9.98 -1.04
N GLY A 230 13.43 9.69 -2.33
CA GLY A 230 12.80 8.48 -2.84
C GLY A 230 13.74 7.41 -3.39
N SER A 231 15.05 7.62 -3.37
CA SER A 231 16.00 6.67 -3.95
C SER A 231 17.37 6.70 -3.28
N CYS A 232 17.97 5.52 -3.12
CA CYS A 232 19.33 5.34 -2.63
C CYS A 232 20.12 4.46 -3.60
N PHE A 233 21.17 5.01 -4.19
CA PHE A 233 21.96 4.32 -5.20
C PHE A 233 22.59 3.04 -4.64
N GLY A 234 22.47 1.95 -5.41
CA GLY A 234 23.00 0.64 -5.05
C GLY A 234 22.10 -0.17 -4.11
N GLN A 235 20.95 0.36 -3.67
CA GLN A 235 19.93 -0.44 -2.96
C GLN A 235 18.92 -1.07 -3.92
N TYR A 236 18.56 -0.35 -4.98
CA TYR A 236 17.62 -0.80 -5.99
C TYR A 236 17.76 -0.01 -7.28
N SER A 237 17.36 -0.62 -8.39
CA SER A 237 17.12 0.08 -9.65
C SER A 237 15.85 -0.45 -10.30
N LEU A 238 15.01 0.43 -10.83
CA LEU A 238 13.80 0.03 -11.53
C LEU A 238 14.19 -0.67 -12.85
N PRO A 239 13.92 -1.97 -13.03
CA PRO A 239 14.29 -2.65 -14.25
C PRO A 239 13.41 -2.16 -15.40
N LYS A 240 13.97 -2.21 -16.61
CA LYS A 240 13.26 -1.85 -17.83
C LYS A 240 12.00 -2.72 -17.97
N ASP A 241 10.90 -2.11 -18.40
CA ASP A 241 9.62 -2.78 -18.65
C ASP A 241 9.04 -3.54 -17.43
N LEU A 242 9.53 -3.24 -16.20
CA LEU A 242 9.13 -3.91 -14.96
C LEU A 242 9.31 -5.44 -15.03
N ARG A 243 10.36 -5.90 -15.72
CA ARG A 243 10.62 -7.33 -15.92
C ARG A 243 12.09 -7.65 -15.69
N LEU A 244 12.34 -8.81 -15.08
CA LEU A 244 13.69 -9.38 -14.97
C LEU A 244 13.96 -10.31 -16.16
N PRO A 245 15.23 -10.51 -16.56
CA PRO A 245 15.60 -11.56 -17.51
C PRO A 245 15.02 -12.92 -17.12
N ASP A 246 14.65 -13.72 -18.13
CA ASP A 246 13.99 -15.02 -17.90
C ASP A 246 14.91 -16.03 -17.18
N ASP A 247 16.23 -15.85 -17.29
CA ASP A 247 17.28 -16.66 -16.66
C ASP A 247 17.80 -16.07 -15.34
N TRP A 248 17.16 -15.01 -14.81
CA TRP A 248 17.65 -14.30 -13.62
C TRP A 248 17.83 -15.21 -12.41
N ALA A 249 16.85 -16.08 -12.14
CA ALA A 249 16.88 -17.00 -11.01
C ALA A 249 17.93 -18.12 -11.13
N ALA A 250 18.48 -18.35 -12.32
CA ALA A 250 19.56 -19.31 -12.54
C ALA A 250 20.95 -18.67 -12.42
N THR A 251 21.02 -17.35 -12.48
CA THR A 251 22.26 -16.56 -12.52
C THR A 251 22.55 -15.83 -11.21
N HIS A 252 21.60 -15.84 -10.26
CA HIS A 252 21.66 -15.22 -8.92
C HIS A 252 21.03 -16.18 -7.90
#